data_AF-A0A1M3BTU9-F1
#
_entry.id   AF-A0A1M3BTU9-F1
#
_cell.length_a   1.000
_cell.length_b   1.000
_cell.length_c   1.000
_cell.angle_alpha   90.00
_cell.angle_beta   90.00
_cell.angle_gamma   90.00
#
_symmetry.space_group_name_H-M   'P 1'
#
loop_
_entity.id
_entity.type
_entity.pdbx_description
1 polymer ?
#
loop_
_entity_poly.entity_id
_entity_poly.type
_entity_poly.pdbx_seq_one_letter_code
_entity_poly.pdbx_strand_id
1 'polypeptide(L)'
;MFSKEEIVKRLGIEDWSSEKQDEAVDIAFVRIGAAATDDLSEQDYNEYEAIINNDQAVISAWLDANEPEYKNSPVYQAFEEGYEEDPEKNDPAKLFASFAWIQQHVPNKDALIDEALEKYKQELAA
;
A
#
# COMPACT_ATOMS: atom_id res chain seq x y z
N MET A 1 6.16 4.66 0.09
CA MET A 1 5.38 3.96 -0.96
C MET A 1 6.35 3.72 -2.10
N PHE A 2 6.49 2.48 -2.58
CA PHE A 2 7.37 2.20 -3.72
C PHE A 2 6.76 2.79 -4.98
N SER A 3 7.57 3.49 -5.78
CA SER A 3 7.09 3.97 -7.08
C SER A 3 6.94 2.80 -8.06
N LYS A 4 6.10 2.97 -9.08
CA LYS A 4 6.02 2.05 -10.23
C LYS A 4 7.41 1.74 -10.79
N GLU A 5 8.25 2.76 -10.95
CA GLU A 5 9.60 2.64 -11.50
C GLU A 5 10.50 1.74 -10.63
N GLU A 6 10.40 1.83 -9.30
CA GLU A 6 11.14 0.96 -8.39
C GLU A 6 10.70 -0.49 -8.50
N ILE A 7 9.39 -0.75 -8.58
CA ILE A 7 8.83 -2.11 -8.70
C ILE A 7 9.26 -2.74 -10.04
N VAL A 8 9.12 -2.00 -11.15
CA VAL A 8 9.54 -2.44 -12.50
C VAL A 8 11.01 -2.85 -12.51
N LYS A 9 11.87 -2.03 -11.91
CA LYS A 9 13.31 -2.32 -11.80
C LYS A 9 13.60 -3.55 -10.95
N ARG A 10 12.94 -3.70 -9.79
CA ARG A 10 13.13 -4.87 -8.91
C ARG A 10 12.70 -6.17 -9.60
N LEU A 11 11.58 -6.15 -10.32
CA LEU A 11 11.08 -7.27 -11.11
C LEU A 11 11.95 -7.55 -12.35
N GLY A 12 12.78 -6.60 -12.80
CA GLY A 12 13.63 -6.77 -13.98
C GLY A 12 12.83 -6.80 -15.28
N ILE A 13 11.73 -6.06 -15.34
CA ILE A 13 10.81 -6.00 -16.49
C ILE A 13 10.88 -4.64 -17.21
N GLU A 14 12.01 -3.95 -17.09
CA GLU A 14 12.25 -2.62 -17.65
C GLU A 14 12.04 -2.59 -19.18
N ASP A 15 12.35 -3.70 -19.86
CA ASP A 15 12.21 -3.85 -21.31
C ASP A 15 10.79 -4.25 -21.77
N TRP A 16 9.84 -4.46 -20.85
CA TRP A 16 8.46 -4.80 -21.20
C TRP A 16 7.68 -3.58 -21.71
N SER A 17 6.58 -3.82 -22.43
CA SER A 17 5.65 -2.75 -22.80
C SER A 17 5.02 -2.13 -21.55
N SER A 18 4.69 -0.83 -21.62
CA SER A 18 4.08 -0.11 -20.50
C SER A 18 2.83 -0.79 -19.96
N GLU A 19 1.94 -1.27 -20.84
CA GLU A 19 0.73 -2.02 -20.45
C GLU A 19 1.04 -3.26 -19.61
N LYS A 20 2.08 -4.02 -19.97
CA LYS A 20 2.49 -5.21 -19.21
C LYS A 20 3.21 -4.86 -17.91
N GLN A 21 3.89 -3.70 -17.87
CA GLN A 21 4.48 -3.19 -16.64
C GLN A 21 3.38 -2.78 -15.65
N ASP A 22 2.32 -2.11 -16.11
CA ASP A 22 1.18 -1.75 -15.27
C ASP A 22 0.50 -3.00 -14.68
N GLU A 23 0.19 -3.99 -15.51
CA GLU A 23 -0.40 -5.26 -15.03
C GLU A 23 0.49 -5.98 -14.01
N ALA A 24 1.79 -6.05 -14.27
CA ALA A 24 2.73 -6.68 -13.34
C ALA A 24 2.85 -5.90 -12.02
N VAL A 25 2.80 -4.57 -12.07
CA VAL A 25 2.86 -3.70 -10.90
C VAL A 25 1.58 -3.82 -10.06
N ASP A 26 0.41 -3.92 -10.67
CA ASP A 26 -0.85 -4.18 -9.96
C ASP A 26 -0.80 -5.52 -9.21
N ILE A 27 -0.32 -6.59 -9.87
CA ILE A 27 -0.14 -7.90 -9.25
C ILE A 27 0.87 -7.83 -8.09
N ALA A 28 1.95 -7.06 -8.25
CA ALA A 28 2.94 -6.86 -7.20
C ALA A 28 2.33 -6.17 -5.96
N PHE A 29 1.49 -5.16 -6.13
CA PHE A 29 0.79 -4.51 -5.02
C PHE A 29 -0.15 -5.46 -4.29
N VAL A 30 -0.89 -6.31 -5.02
CA VAL A 30 -1.76 -7.33 -4.41
C VAL A 30 -0.92 -8.30 -3.57
N ARG A 31 0.23 -8.75 -4.06
CA ARG A 31 1.11 -9.69 -3.36
C ARG A 31 1.78 -9.08 -2.14
N ILE A 32 2.22 -7.83 -2.25
CA ILE A 32 2.76 -7.08 -1.11
C ILE A 32 1.68 -6.94 -0.03
N GLY A 33 0.44 -6.63 -0.42
CA GLY A 33 -0.70 -6.60 0.48
C GLY A 33 -0.93 -7.95 1.17
N ALA A 34 -0.97 -9.05 0.40
CA ALA A 34 -1.17 -10.39 0.93
C ALA A 34 -0.04 -10.80 1.91
N ALA A 35 1.22 -10.55 1.55
CA ALA A 35 2.37 -10.84 2.41
C ALA A 35 2.32 -10.01 3.69
N ALA A 36 1.96 -8.73 3.60
CA ALA A 36 1.82 -7.84 4.75
C ALA A 36 0.71 -8.31 5.71
N THR A 37 -0.24 -9.09 5.21
CA THR A 37 -1.37 -9.60 5.99
C THR A 37 -1.21 -11.04 6.51
N ASP A 38 -0.20 -11.80 6.06
CA ASP A 38 -0.08 -13.24 6.32
C ASP A 38 0.20 -13.58 7.80
N ASP A 39 0.98 -12.73 8.48
CA ASP A 39 1.32 -12.87 9.91
C ASP A 39 0.45 -12.01 10.84
N LEU A 40 -0.60 -11.38 10.31
CA LEU A 40 -1.50 -10.56 11.12
C LEU A 40 -2.43 -11.42 11.98
N SER A 41 -2.74 -10.93 13.18
CA SER A 41 -3.85 -11.48 13.93
C SER A 41 -5.17 -11.25 13.20
N GLU A 42 -6.19 -12.07 13.44
CA GLU A 42 -7.52 -11.88 12.84
C GLU A 42 -8.08 -10.48 13.12
N GLN A 43 -7.77 -9.92 14.30
CA GLN A 43 -8.17 -8.57 14.67
C GLN A 43 -7.47 -7.51 13.80
N ASP A 44 -6.15 -7.62 13.63
CA ASP A 44 -5.35 -6.69 12.83
C ASP A 44 -5.73 -6.76 11.34
N TYR A 45 -5.96 -7.98 10.84
CA TYR A 45 -6.44 -8.21 9.49
C TYR A 45 -7.81 -7.55 9.25
N ASN A 46 -8.77 -7.73 10.15
CA ASN A 46 -10.10 -7.14 10.02
C ASN A 46 -10.08 -5.60 10.10
N GLU A 47 -9.22 -5.03 10.95
CA GLU A 47 -9.03 -3.58 11.03
C GLU A 47 -8.45 -3.02 9.73
N TYR A 48 -7.41 -3.68 9.21
CA TYR A 48 -6.78 -3.29 7.95
C TYR A 48 -7.73 -3.45 6.75
N GLU A 49 -8.49 -4.56 6.68
CA GLU A 49 -9.48 -4.80 5.63
C GLU A 49 -10.57 -3.71 5.63
N ALA A 50 -11.06 -3.30 6.81
CA ALA A 50 -12.05 -2.24 6.91
C ALA A 50 -11.50 -0.88 6.42
N ILE A 51 -10.23 -0.57 6.69
CA ILE A 51 -9.56 0.62 6.12
C ILE A 51 -9.50 0.50 4.58
N ILE A 52 -9.08 -0.65 4.03
CA ILE A 52 -9.01 -0.86 2.58
C ILE A 52 -10.39 -0.80 1.91
N ASN A 53 -11.45 -1.24 2.58
CA ASN A 53 -12.83 -1.16 2.11
C ASN A 53 -13.47 0.23 2.31
N ASN A 54 -12.69 1.22 2.73
CA ASN A 54 -13.13 2.60 2.93
C ASN A 54 -14.23 2.77 4.00
N ASP A 55 -14.20 1.96 5.07
CA ASP A 55 -15.08 2.15 6.21
C ASP A 55 -14.68 3.41 6.98
N GLN A 56 -15.42 4.49 6.75
CA GLN A 56 -15.16 5.81 7.31
C GLN A 56 -15.19 5.83 8.85
N ALA A 57 -16.01 4.99 9.47
CA ALA A 57 -16.08 4.94 10.93
C ALA A 57 -14.80 4.31 11.50
N VAL A 58 -14.30 3.24 10.88
CA VAL A 58 -13.05 2.59 11.27
C VAL A 58 -11.86 3.51 11.01
N ILE A 59 -11.80 4.12 9.82
CA ILE A 59 -10.72 5.06 9.44
C ILE A 59 -10.64 6.22 10.44
N SER A 60 -11.78 6.88 10.72
CA SER A 60 -11.79 8.01 11.67
C SER A 60 -11.36 7.57 13.06
N ALA A 61 -11.92 6.47 13.59
CA ALA A 61 -11.60 6.00 14.93
C ALA A 61 -10.12 5.62 15.07
N TRP A 62 -9.56 4.98 14.03
CA TRP A 62 -8.17 4.59 14.01
C TRP A 62 -7.23 5.80 13.96
N LEU A 63 -7.51 6.78 13.10
CA LEU A 63 -6.72 8.01 12.99
C LEU A 63 -6.78 8.82 14.29
N ASP A 64 -7.95 8.98 14.90
CA ASP A 64 -8.09 9.69 16.17
C ASP A 64 -7.28 9.03 17.29
N ALA A 65 -7.17 7.70 17.29
CA ALA A 65 -6.44 6.94 18.29
C ALA A 65 -4.92 6.91 18.07
N ASN A 66 -4.48 6.78 16.81
CA ASN A 66 -3.07 6.49 16.48
C ASN A 66 -2.32 7.67 15.86
N GLU A 67 -3.01 8.51 15.10
CA GLU A 67 -2.43 9.61 14.32
C GLU A 67 -3.31 10.88 14.41
N PRO A 68 -3.63 11.42 15.60
CA PRO A 68 -4.64 12.47 15.78
C PRO A 68 -4.30 13.79 15.06
N GLU A 69 -3.03 14.02 14.78
CA GLU A 69 -2.51 15.20 14.09
C GLU A 69 -2.16 14.89 12.62
N TYR A 70 -2.68 13.80 12.04
CA TYR A 70 -2.31 13.34 10.69
C TYR A 70 -2.45 14.41 9.60
N LYS A 71 -3.39 15.36 9.75
CA LYS A 71 -3.57 16.48 8.82
C LYS A 71 -2.38 17.43 8.72
N ASN A 72 -1.54 17.47 9.76
CA ASN A 72 -0.29 18.22 9.78
C ASN A 72 0.88 17.42 9.18
N SER A 73 0.68 16.15 8.83
CA SER A 73 1.70 15.31 8.22
C SER A 73 1.97 15.75 6.79
N PRO A 74 3.24 15.97 6.40
CA PRO A 74 3.61 16.22 5.00
C PRO A 74 3.18 15.09 4.06
N VAL A 75 3.09 13.86 4.57
CA VAL A 75 2.64 12.70 3.79
C VAL A 75 1.14 12.80 3.51
N TYR A 76 0.34 13.17 4.50
CA TYR A 76 -1.10 13.37 4.30
C TYR A 76 -1.37 14.53 3.34
N GLN A 77 -0.66 15.65 3.52
CA GLN A 77 -0.78 16.82 2.64
C GLN A 77 -0.48 16.47 1.17
N ALA A 78 0.55 15.65 0.92
CA ALA A 78 0.85 15.17 -0.43
C ALA A 78 -0.27 14.28 -1.02
N PHE A 79 -0.96 13.48 -0.19
CA PHE A 79 -2.12 12.71 -0.65
C PHE A 79 -3.34 13.60 -0.94
N GLU A 80 -3.55 14.65 -0.13
CA GLU A 80 -4.63 15.61 -0.29
C GLU A 80 -4.45 16.46 -1.57
N GLU A 81 -3.24 16.97 -1.83
CA GLU A 81 -2.90 17.73 -3.05
C GLU A 81 -3.15 16.91 -4.33
N GLY A 82 -2.92 15.59 -4.29
CA GLY A 82 -3.17 14.69 -5.41
C GLY A 82 -4.63 14.31 -5.63
N TYR A 83 -5.51 14.57 -4.64
CA TYR A 83 -6.94 14.23 -4.67
C TYR A 83 -7.79 15.35 -5.26
N GLU A 84 -7.44 16.62 -5.06
CA GLU A 84 -8.19 17.76 -5.60
C GLU A 84 -8.36 17.71 -7.13
N GLU A 85 -7.45 17.06 -7.83
CA GLU A 85 -7.48 16.93 -9.29
C GLU A 85 -8.31 15.73 -9.81
N ASP A 86 -8.74 14.81 -8.94
CA ASP A 86 -9.49 13.62 -9.36
C ASP A 86 -10.31 13.02 -8.18
N PRO A 87 -11.60 13.37 -8.05
CA PRO A 87 -12.47 12.88 -6.99
C PRO A 87 -12.86 11.40 -7.13
N GLU A 88 -12.48 10.72 -8.22
CA GLU A 88 -12.58 9.26 -8.31
C GLU A 88 -11.40 8.55 -7.61
N LYS A 89 -10.37 9.30 -7.18
CA LYS A 89 -9.27 8.74 -6.37
C LYS A 89 -9.75 8.31 -4.99
N ASN A 90 -9.00 7.40 -4.40
CA ASN A 90 -9.20 6.96 -3.01
C ASN A 90 -9.09 8.15 -2.03
N ASP A 91 -9.95 8.16 -1.03
CA ASP A 91 -9.96 9.14 0.07
C ASP A 91 -8.54 9.34 0.68
N PRO A 92 -8.02 10.58 0.78
CA PRO A 92 -6.70 10.85 1.36
C PRO A 92 -6.55 10.31 2.79
N ALA A 93 -7.61 10.33 3.60
CA ALA A 93 -7.61 9.78 4.95
C ALA A 93 -7.48 8.25 4.92
N LYS A 94 -8.14 7.57 3.97
CA LYS A 94 -7.95 6.12 3.74
C LYS A 94 -6.52 5.81 3.33
N LEU A 95 -5.96 6.56 2.38
CA LEU A 95 -4.60 6.36 1.89
C LEU A 95 -3.57 6.56 3.01
N PHE A 96 -3.75 7.61 3.82
CA PHE A 96 -2.88 7.86 4.95
C PHE A 96 -3.05 6.79 6.05
N ALA A 97 -4.28 6.44 6.43
CA ALA A 97 -4.55 5.43 7.45
C ALA A 97 -3.95 4.08 7.06
N SER A 98 -4.20 3.60 5.83
CA SER A 98 -3.63 2.34 5.33
C SER A 98 -2.11 2.35 5.35
N PHE A 99 -1.48 3.46 4.93
CA PHE A 99 -0.04 3.62 4.97
C PHE A 99 0.51 3.59 6.40
N ALA A 100 -0.04 4.40 7.31
CA ALA A 100 0.40 4.49 8.70
C ALA A 100 0.18 3.16 9.43
N TRP A 101 -0.95 2.49 9.16
CA TRP A 101 -1.26 1.17 9.71
C TRP A 101 -0.17 0.16 9.39
N ILE A 102 0.23 0.04 8.11
CA ILE A 102 1.31 -0.85 7.67
C ILE A 102 2.62 -0.49 8.38
N GLN A 103 2.94 0.80 8.56
CA GLN A 103 4.18 1.19 9.23
C GLN A 103 4.27 0.71 10.67
N GLN A 104 3.13 0.68 11.37
CA GLN A 104 3.06 0.32 12.78
C GLN A 104 2.94 -1.21 12.98
N HIS A 105 2.22 -1.90 12.10
CA HIS A 105 1.85 -3.30 12.29
C HIS A 105 2.69 -4.29 11.46
N VAL A 106 3.41 -3.82 10.44
CA VAL A 106 4.24 -4.66 9.57
C VAL A 106 5.73 -4.37 9.84
N PRO A 107 6.32 -4.98 10.88
CA PRO A 107 7.76 -4.85 11.14
C PRO A 107 8.55 -5.44 9.96
N ASN A 108 9.67 -4.80 9.60
CA ASN A 108 10.50 -5.20 8.46
C ASN A 108 9.77 -5.20 7.10
N LYS A 109 8.80 -4.30 6.90
CA LYS A 109 8.07 -4.11 5.63
C LYS A 109 8.96 -4.16 4.39
N ASP A 110 10.15 -3.57 4.43
CA ASP A 110 11.09 -3.56 3.30
C ASP A 110 11.57 -4.97 2.95
N ALA A 111 11.90 -5.78 3.96
CA ALA A 111 12.32 -7.17 3.76
C ALA A 111 11.16 -8.06 3.27
N LEU A 112 9.95 -7.83 3.76
CA LEU A 112 8.74 -8.53 3.33
C LEU A 112 8.41 -8.20 1.87
N ILE A 113 8.50 -6.92 1.49
CA ILE A 113 8.30 -6.46 0.13
C ILE A 113 9.37 -7.04 -0.80
N ASP A 114 10.63 -7.05 -0.36
CA ASP A 114 11.72 -7.67 -1.10
C ASP A 114 11.46 -9.16 -1.34
N GLU A 115 11.03 -9.90 -0.31
CA GLU A 115 10.71 -11.32 -0.47
C GLU A 115 9.53 -11.54 -1.43
N ALA A 116 8.47 -10.74 -1.32
CA ALA A 116 7.29 -10.83 -2.20
C ALA A 116 7.64 -10.53 -3.66
N LEU A 117 8.44 -9.50 -3.92
CA LEU A 117 8.89 -9.11 -5.25
C LEU A 117 9.91 -10.12 -5.82
N GLU A 118 10.80 -10.69 -4.99
CA GLU A 118 11.74 -11.71 -5.43
C GLU A 118 11.04 -13.00 -5.85
N LYS A 119 10.06 -13.47 -5.05
CA LYS A 119 9.22 -14.62 -5.42
C LYS A 119 8.49 -14.37 -6.74
N TYR A 120 7.87 -13.20 -6.89
CA TYR A 120 7.14 -12.88 -8.12
C TYR A 120 8.07 -12.78 -9.34
N LYS A 121 9.25 -12.17 -9.18
CA LYS A 121 10.27 -12.12 -10.23
C LYS A 121 10.68 -13.52 -10.73
N GLN A 122 10.86 -14.48 -9.82
CA GLN A 122 11.21 -15.85 -10.19
C GLN A 122 10.10 -16.50 -11.03
N GLU A 123 8.83 -16.22 -10.72
CA GLU A 123 7.69 -16.72 -11.50
C GLU A 123 7.58 -16.08 -12.88
N LEU A 124 7.92 -14.79 -13.02
CA LEU A 124 7.93 -14.11 -14.32
C LEU A 124 9.03 -14.64 -15.26
N ALA A 125 10.08 -15.24 -14.71
CA ALA A 125 11.21 -15.81 -15.46
C ALA A 125 11.05 -17.31 -15.78
N ALA A 126 10.03 -17.96 -15.24
CA ALA A 126 9.72 -19.39 -15.45
C ALA A 126 8.86 -19.61 -16.70
#